data_AF-X6LP68-F1
#
_entry.id   AF-X6LP68-F1
#
_cell.length_a   1.000
_cell.length_b   1.000
_cell.length_c   1.000
_cell.angle_alpha   90.00
_cell.angle_beta   90.00
_cell.angle_gamma   90.00
#
_symmetry.space_group_name_H-M   'P 1'
#
loop_
_entity.id
_entity.type
_entity.pdbx_description
1 polymer ?
#
loop_
_entity_poly.entity_id
_entity_poly.type
_entity_poly.pdbx_seq_one_letter_code
_entity_poly.pdbx_strand_id
1 'polypeptide(L)'
;MKWFKIEDMHNCFLAQKIKCGGGMQENNNQGERKYAKEIKTLIQLFGDSINKEDLQREIIRYNGNIELTIKDLVQRSIEKEDQLEVESKKQEQGNAMDESNSNGKSVQKEMEKTEIGETKPGINLQGYCNNETCLVSKAKLSVWINIGFGDITIFSNSTSFSCPDCKKSTVNLIVRALFYNSEHSICASGDSMPVNDNNYQCSYAIKPGLSYELKANKIRQHAKNIEDLRERSERAMNDVEIRNLVTELQKYEIT
;
A
#
# COMPACT_ATOMS: atom_id res chain seq x y z
N MET A 1 22.19 37.73 34.89
CA MET A 1 21.89 39.17 34.73
C MET A 1 22.19 39.61 33.30
N LYS A 2 21.16 39.67 32.45
CA LYS A 2 20.79 40.81 31.59
C LYS A 2 19.66 40.32 30.68
N TRP A 3 18.59 41.08 30.71
CA TRP A 3 17.31 40.86 30.07
C TRP A 3 17.39 41.22 28.58
N PHE A 4 16.57 40.57 27.76
CA PHE A 4 15.94 41.23 26.62
C PHE A 4 14.46 40.87 26.55
N LYS A 5 13.65 41.92 26.38
CA LYS A 5 12.20 41.95 26.47
C LYS A 5 11.52 41.58 25.15
N ILE A 6 10.24 41.24 25.32
CA ILE A 6 9.15 40.95 24.39
C ILE A 6 8.63 42.23 23.69
N GLU A 7 7.92 42.02 22.56
CA GLU A 7 6.92 42.88 21.87
C GLU A 7 7.41 43.99 20.91
N ASP A 8 7.09 43.83 19.60
CA ASP A 8 6.23 44.73 18.80
C ASP A 8 6.47 44.59 17.28
N MET A 9 5.49 44.08 16.52
CA MET A 9 5.21 44.55 15.14
C MET A 9 3.85 44.06 14.60
N HIS A 10 2.77 44.33 15.34
CA HIS A 10 1.43 44.45 14.75
C HIS A 10 1.19 45.92 14.38
N ASN A 11 1.21 46.25 13.09
CA ASN A 11 0.37 47.29 12.47
C ASN A 11 0.82 47.56 11.03
N CYS A 12 -0.01 47.15 10.06
CA CYS A 12 -0.11 47.91 8.81
C CYS A 12 -1.59 48.08 8.49
N PHE A 13 -2.03 49.33 8.63
CA PHE A 13 -3.40 49.82 8.62
C PHE A 13 -3.76 50.31 7.19
N LEU A 14 -5.02 50.11 6.82
CA LEU A 14 -5.84 50.90 5.88
C LEU A 14 -5.55 50.92 4.36
N ALA A 15 -6.46 50.25 3.65
CA ALA A 15 -7.42 50.82 2.71
C ALA A 15 -6.92 51.77 1.60
N GLN A 16 -6.86 51.25 0.37
CA GLN A 16 -7.22 52.01 -0.83
C GLN A 16 -8.42 51.38 -1.52
N LYS A 17 -9.50 52.15 -1.52
CA LYS A 17 -10.78 51.90 -2.15
C LYS A 17 -10.66 52.32 -3.62
N ILE A 18 -10.29 51.39 -4.50
CA ILE A 18 -10.32 51.64 -5.95
C ILE A 18 -11.68 51.19 -6.48
N LYS A 19 -12.42 52.18 -6.98
CA LYS A 19 -13.71 52.08 -7.63
C LYS A 19 -13.44 51.82 -9.12
N CYS A 20 -13.71 50.61 -9.59
CA CYS A 20 -13.83 50.32 -11.02
C CYS A 20 -15.28 49.92 -11.30
N GLY A 21 -15.98 50.75 -12.06
CA GLY A 21 -17.32 50.48 -12.56
C GLY A 21 -17.27 49.95 -13.99
N GLY A 22 -18.35 49.26 -14.36
CA GLY A 22 -18.72 49.01 -15.76
C GLY A 22 -18.25 47.67 -16.31
N GLY A 23 -19.20 46.75 -16.53
CA GLY A 23 -18.96 45.46 -17.18
C GLY A 23 -20.14 44.52 -17.04
N MET A 24 -21.22 44.84 -17.76
CA MET A 24 -22.40 44.00 -17.99
C MET A 24 -22.05 42.93 -19.05
N GLN A 25 -22.63 41.72 -18.93
CA GLN A 25 -22.52 40.49 -19.76
C GLN A 25 -21.69 39.36 -19.10
N GLU A 26 -22.10 38.10 -19.02
CA GLU A 26 -23.32 37.35 -19.35
C GLU A 26 -23.33 36.09 -18.46
N ASN A 27 -24.54 35.62 -18.10
CA ASN A 27 -24.78 34.37 -17.38
C ASN A 27 -24.15 33.16 -18.10
N ASN A 28 -23.44 32.28 -17.37
CA ASN A 28 -23.54 30.81 -17.48
C ASN A 28 -22.62 29.99 -16.53
N ASN A 29 -21.71 30.59 -15.76
CA ASN A 29 -20.80 29.81 -14.86
C ASN A 29 -21.30 29.63 -13.42
N GLN A 30 -22.62 29.55 -13.18
CA GLN A 30 -23.15 29.32 -11.83
C GLN A 30 -23.00 27.86 -11.37
N GLY A 31 -22.86 26.91 -12.30
CA GLY A 31 -22.67 25.49 -12.01
C GLY A 31 -21.27 25.11 -11.48
N GLU A 32 -20.21 25.74 -12.01
CA GLU A 32 -18.81 25.41 -11.66
C GLU A 32 -18.49 25.61 -10.18
N ARG A 33 -19.09 26.62 -9.54
CA ARG A 33 -18.84 26.90 -8.12
C ARG A 33 -19.62 25.98 -7.18
N LYS A 34 -20.74 25.41 -7.64
CA LYS A 34 -21.68 24.71 -6.76
C LYS A 34 -21.14 23.37 -6.25
N TYR A 35 -20.39 22.66 -7.10
CA TYR A 35 -19.90 21.30 -6.82
C TYR A 35 -18.37 21.18 -6.82
N ALA A 36 -17.67 22.30 -6.59
CA ALA A 36 -16.21 22.35 -6.72
C ALA A 36 -15.48 21.40 -5.76
N LYS A 37 -16.04 21.15 -4.56
CA LYS A 37 -15.44 20.25 -3.57
C LYS A 37 -15.62 18.79 -3.99
N GLU A 38 -16.82 18.45 -4.44
CA GLU A 38 -17.22 17.14 -4.90
C GLU A 38 -16.41 16.72 -6.12
N ILE A 39 -16.27 17.62 -7.11
CA ILE A 39 -15.43 17.40 -8.30
C ILE A 39 -13.98 17.15 -7.89
N LYS A 40 -13.43 17.96 -6.98
CA LYS A 40 -12.05 17.80 -6.51
C LYS A 40 -11.83 16.45 -5.82
N THR A 41 -12.76 16.04 -4.96
CA THR A 41 -12.68 14.76 -4.26
C THR A 41 -12.80 13.57 -5.21
N LEU A 42 -13.71 13.62 -6.18
CA LEU A 42 -13.89 12.54 -7.15
C LEU A 42 -12.69 12.41 -8.10
N ILE A 43 -12.11 13.52 -8.56
CA ILE A 43 -10.84 13.47 -9.31
C ILE A 43 -9.73 12.85 -8.47
N GLN A 44 -9.67 13.16 -7.17
CA GLN A 44 -8.67 12.54 -6.28
C GLN A 44 -8.89 11.02 -6.09
N LEU A 45 -10.14 10.56 -6.06
CA LEU A 45 -10.48 9.14 -5.89
C LEU A 45 -10.23 8.31 -7.15
N PHE A 46 -10.57 8.86 -8.32
CA PHE A 46 -10.50 8.14 -9.60
C PHE A 46 -9.24 8.49 -10.42
N GLY A 47 -8.46 9.48 -9.99
CA GLY A 47 -7.23 9.91 -10.65
C GLY A 47 -7.46 10.35 -12.09
N ASP A 48 -6.55 9.96 -12.99
CA ASP A 48 -6.58 10.33 -14.41
C ASP A 48 -7.60 9.53 -15.24
N SER A 49 -8.33 8.58 -14.62
CA SER A 49 -9.32 7.75 -15.32
C SER A 49 -10.59 8.50 -15.72
N ILE A 50 -10.81 9.72 -15.19
CA ILE A 50 -12.00 10.54 -15.43
C ILE A 50 -11.61 11.95 -15.83
N ASN A 51 -12.18 12.42 -16.93
CA ASN A 51 -12.07 13.81 -17.36
C ASN A 51 -12.97 14.74 -16.50
N LYS A 52 -12.44 15.91 -16.11
CA LYS A 52 -13.11 16.88 -15.23
C LYS A 52 -14.40 17.44 -15.82
N GLU A 53 -14.41 17.76 -17.11
CA GLU A 53 -15.57 18.34 -17.81
C GLU A 53 -16.70 17.31 -17.92
N ASP A 54 -16.38 16.05 -18.17
CA ASP A 54 -17.34 14.94 -18.18
C ASP A 54 -17.97 14.71 -16.80
N LEU A 55 -17.13 14.70 -15.76
CA LEU A 55 -17.58 14.57 -14.39
C LEU A 55 -18.54 15.70 -13.99
N GLN A 56 -18.23 16.93 -14.39
CA GLN A 56 -19.07 18.08 -14.10
C GLN A 56 -20.43 17.99 -14.79
N ARG A 57 -20.48 17.52 -16.04
CA ARG A 57 -21.75 17.29 -16.75
C ARG A 57 -22.62 16.24 -16.06
N GLU A 58 -22.02 15.16 -15.57
CA GLU A 58 -22.77 14.11 -14.87
C GLU A 58 -23.29 14.55 -13.50
N ILE A 59 -22.50 15.29 -12.73
CA ILE A 59 -22.98 15.86 -11.47
C ILE A 59 -24.16 16.81 -11.73
N ILE A 60 -24.12 17.62 -12.80
CA ILE A 60 -25.24 18.48 -13.19
C ILE A 60 -26.46 17.64 -13.61
N ARG A 61 -26.25 16.58 -14.39
CA ARG A 61 -27.31 15.65 -14.84
C ARG A 61 -28.04 15.00 -13.67
N TYR A 62 -27.30 14.60 -12.64
CA TYR A 62 -27.85 14.05 -11.40
C TYR A 62 -28.21 15.12 -10.36
N ASN A 63 -28.27 16.40 -10.76
CA ASN A 63 -28.63 17.54 -9.92
C ASN A 63 -27.82 17.65 -8.61
N GLY A 64 -26.56 17.23 -8.65
CA GLY A 64 -25.67 17.20 -7.49
C GLY A 64 -25.72 15.92 -6.65
N ASN A 65 -26.46 14.89 -7.07
CA ASN A 65 -26.46 13.61 -6.38
C ASN A 65 -25.17 12.82 -6.69
N ILE A 66 -24.21 12.92 -5.76
CA ILE A 66 -22.89 12.31 -5.89
C ILE A 66 -22.96 10.78 -5.85
N GLU A 67 -23.91 10.18 -5.12
CA GLU A 67 -24.04 8.72 -5.04
C GLU A 67 -24.40 8.13 -6.41
N LEU A 68 -25.36 8.73 -7.12
CA LEU A 68 -25.73 8.31 -8.48
C LEU A 68 -24.59 8.53 -9.46
N THR A 69 -23.85 9.63 -9.31
CA THR A 69 -22.68 9.93 -10.14
C THR A 69 -21.60 8.85 -9.97
N ILE A 70 -21.30 8.44 -8.73
CA ILE A 70 -20.33 7.38 -8.44
C ILE A 70 -20.80 6.04 -9.01
N LYS A 71 -22.08 5.68 -8.81
CA LYS A 71 -22.64 4.43 -9.35
C LYS A 71 -22.49 4.34 -10.87
N ASP A 72 -22.82 5.41 -11.58
CA ASP A 72 -22.70 5.46 -13.05
C ASP A 72 -21.24 5.41 -13.52
N LEU A 73 -20.32 6.08 -12.80
CA LEU A 73 -18.89 6.03 -13.11
C LEU A 73 -18.30 4.64 -12.94
N VAL A 74 -18.61 3.96 -11.83
CA VAL A 74 -18.13 2.60 -11.57
C VAL A 74 -18.69 1.62 -12.62
N GLN A 75 -19.98 1.73 -12.94
CA GLN A 75 -20.61 0.91 -13.96
C GLN A 75 -19.92 1.08 -15.33
N ARG A 76 -19.63 2.32 -15.74
CA ARG A 76 -18.91 2.60 -17.00
C ARG A 76 -17.48 2.05 -17.02
N SER A 77 -16.79 2.04 -15.88
CA SER A 77 -15.44 1.46 -15.80
C SER A 77 -15.46 -0.05 -16.05
N ILE A 78 -16.44 -0.76 -15.47
CA ILE A 78 -16.62 -2.21 -15.67
C ILE A 78 -16.95 -2.50 -17.14
N GLU A 79 -17.86 -1.72 -17.75
CA GLU A 79 -18.26 -1.92 -19.15
C GLU A 79 -17.13 -1.63 -20.16
N LYS A 80 -16.18 -0.76 -19.83
CA LYS A 80 -15.00 -0.47 -20.66
C LYS A 80 -13.97 -1.60 -20.60
N GLU A 81 -13.83 -2.27 -19.46
CA GLU A 81 -12.94 -3.44 -19.33
C GLU A 81 -13.43 -4.59 -20.21
N ASP A 82 -14.75 -4.86 -20.22
CA ASP A 82 -15.36 -5.90 -21.07
C ASP A 82 -15.16 -5.65 -22.58
N GLN A 83 -15.10 -4.39 -23.02
CA GLN A 83 -14.92 -4.05 -24.45
C GLN A 83 -13.46 -4.18 -24.92
N LEU A 84 -12.49 -3.87 -24.06
CA LEU A 84 -11.07 -4.05 -24.36
C LEU A 84 -10.69 -5.54 -24.48
N GLU A 85 -11.40 -6.43 -23.78
CA GLU A 85 -11.23 -7.88 -23.94
C GLU A 85 -11.72 -8.42 -25.30
N VAL A 86 -12.71 -7.77 -25.92
CA VAL A 86 -13.27 -8.19 -27.22
C VAL A 86 -12.40 -7.70 -28.39
N GLU A 87 -11.79 -6.53 -28.29
CA GLU A 87 -10.88 -6.02 -29.33
C GLU A 87 -9.52 -6.74 -29.30
N SER A 88 -9.01 -7.11 -28.13
CA SER A 88 -7.77 -7.89 -27.98
C SER A 88 -7.88 -9.30 -28.57
N LYS A 89 -9.09 -9.84 -28.74
CA LYS A 89 -9.34 -11.15 -29.37
C LYS A 89 -9.52 -11.10 -30.89
N LYS A 90 -9.69 -9.91 -31.50
CA LYS A 90 -9.90 -9.78 -32.96
C LYS A 90 -8.62 -9.67 -33.79
N GLN A 91 -7.46 -9.47 -33.16
CA GLN A 91 -6.20 -9.33 -33.90
C GLN A 91 -5.40 -10.63 -34.11
N GLU A 92 -5.85 -11.77 -33.54
CA GLU A 92 -5.13 -13.05 -33.65
C GLU A 92 -5.87 -14.20 -34.36
N GLN A 93 -7.06 -13.98 -34.93
CA GLN A 93 -7.75 -15.05 -35.68
C GLN A 93 -8.17 -14.63 -37.08
N GLY A 94 -7.19 -14.69 -37.99
CA GLY A 94 -7.44 -15.08 -39.38
C GLY A 94 -7.22 -16.59 -39.53
N ASN A 95 -8.26 -17.29 -39.98
CA ASN A 95 -8.36 -18.71 -40.39
C ASN A 95 -8.56 -19.76 -39.27
N ALA A 96 -9.81 -20.18 -39.06
CA ALA A 96 -10.39 -21.38 -39.69
C ALA A 96 -11.77 -21.70 -39.06
N MET A 97 -12.76 -21.96 -39.91
CA MET A 97 -14.00 -22.65 -39.56
C MET A 97 -13.69 -24.01 -38.94
N ASP A 98 -14.32 -24.37 -37.82
CA ASP A 98 -15.40 -25.36 -37.86
C ASP A 98 -16.23 -25.40 -36.57
N GLU A 99 -17.48 -25.79 -36.76
CA GLU A 99 -18.60 -25.80 -35.83
C GLU A 99 -18.61 -27.09 -34.99
N SER A 100 -18.70 -27.01 -33.66
CA SER A 100 -19.49 -27.98 -32.89
C SER A 100 -19.85 -27.49 -31.48
N ASN A 101 -21.14 -27.62 -31.24
CA ASN A 101 -21.90 -27.29 -30.05
C ASN A 101 -21.56 -28.22 -28.89
N SER A 102 -21.11 -27.67 -27.76
CA SER A 102 -21.03 -28.36 -26.47
C SER A 102 -21.26 -27.35 -25.35
N ASN A 103 -22.48 -27.40 -24.82
CA ASN A 103 -22.99 -26.51 -23.80
C ASN A 103 -22.43 -26.95 -22.43
N GLY A 104 -21.36 -26.29 -22.01
CA GLY A 104 -20.82 -26.36 -20.65
C GLY A 104 -20.02 -25.09 -20.44
N LYS A 105 -20.58 -24.10 -19.76
CA LYS A 105 -19.85 -22.91 -19.31
C LYS A 105 -18.78 -23.36 -18.31
N SER A 106 -17.65 -23.84 -18.81
CA SER A 106 -16.42 -23.89 -18.04
C SER A 106 -16.02 -22.45 -17.82
N VAL A 107 -16.02 -22.03 -16.56
CA VAL A 107 -15.30 -20.82 -16.15
C VAL A 107 -13.88 -21.01 -16.66
N GLN A 108 -13.50 -20.26 -17.69
CA GLN A 108 -12.13 -20.29 -18.18
C GLN A 108 -11.24 -19.88 -17.02
N LYS A 109 -10.32 -20.78 -16.69
CA LYS A 109 -9.32 -20.58 -15.66
C LYS A 109 -8.56 -19.31 -16.03
N GLU A 110 -8.73 -18.25 -15.24
CA GLU A 110 -7.84 -17.09 -15.32
C GLU A 110 -6.41 -17.63 -15.23
N MET A 111 -5.59 -17.33 -16.23
CA MET A 111 -4.15 -17.47 -16.06
C MET A 111 -3.79 -16.55 -14.89
N GLU A 112 -3.30 -17.15 -13.81
CA GLU A 112 -2.79 -16.47 -12.63
C GLU A 112 -1.63 -15.55 -13.05
N LYS A 113 -1.96 -14.34 -13.55
CA LYS A 113 -1.04 -13.23 -13.59
C LYS A 113 -0.83 -12.89 -12.13
N THR A 114 0.31 -13.30 -11.58
CA THR A 114 0.70 -13.02 -10.20
C THR A 114 1.04 -11.53 -10.07
N GLU A 115 0.09 -10.65 -10.37
CA GLU A 115 0.18 -9.23 -10.03
C GLU A 115 -0.28 -9.06 -8.59
N ILE A 116 0.61 -9.47 -7.69
CA ILE A 116 0.50 -9.22 -6.25
C ILE A 116 0.53 -7.69 -6.06
N GLY A 117 -0.56 -7.12 -5.55
CA GLY A 117 -0.59 -5.75 -5.05
C GLY A 117 0.55 -5.51 -4.07
N GLU A 118 1.38 -4.48 -4.30
CA GLU A 118 2.59 -4.29 -3.50
C GLU A 118 2.28 -4.00 -2.03
N THR A 119 2.77 -4.84 -1.12
CA THR A 119 2.76 -4.60 0.33
C THR A 119 4.14 -4.90 0.93
N LYS A 120 5.20 -4.28 0.40
CA LYS A 120 6.61 -4.54 0.81
C LYS A 120 6.79 -4.21 2.29
N PRO A 121 7.26 -5.16 3.12
CA PRO A 121 8.67 -5.09 3.55
C PRO A 121 9.25 -6.43 4.05
N GLY A 122 10.06 -7.15 3.28
CA GLY A 122 10.75 -8.38 3.71
C GLY A 122 11.71 -8.23 4.91
N ILE A 123 13.01 -8.21 4.67
CA ILE A 123 14.02 -8.12 5.73
C ILE A 123 14.17 -6.67 6.19
N ASN A 124 14.09 -6.46 7.51
CA ASN A 124 14.36 -5.20 8.18
C ASN A 124 15.41 -5.42 9.27
N LEU A 125 16.46 -4.61 9.30
CA LEU A 125 17.53 -4.72 10.29
C LEU A 125 17.49 -3.53 11.25
N GLN A 126 17.65 -3.80 12.53
CA GLN A 126 17.83 -2.77 13.55
C GLN A 126 19.29 -2.73 13.97
N GLY A 127 19.89 -1.54 13.94
CA GLY A 127 21.27 -1.37 14.38
C GLY A 127 21.63 0.04 14.84
N TYR A 128 22.87 0.21 15.25
CA TYR A 128 23.40 1.49 15.74
C TYR A 128 24.37 2.12 14.74
N CYS A 129 24.24 3.43 14.57
CA CYS A 129 25.14 4.22 13.75
C CYS A 129 26.41 4.60 14.53
N ASN A 130 27.58 4.35 13.96
CA ASN A 130 28.88 4.69 14.58
C ASN A 130 29.43 6.06 14.15
N ASN A 131 28.73 6.79 13.26
CA ASN A 131 29.17 8.10 12.83
C ASN A 131 28.95 9.14 13.94
N GLU A 132 30.02 9.58 14.60
CA GLU A 132 29.98 10.54 15.70
C GLU A 132 29.29 11.88 15.35
N THR A 133 29.23 12.23 14.06
CA THR A 133 28.54 13.44 13.59
C THR A 133 27.03 13.26 13.40
N CYS A 134 26.55 12.01 13.35
CA CYS A 134 25.14 11.64 13.15
C CYS A 134 24.30 11.93 14.41
N LEU A 135 23.09 12.45 14.25
CA LEU A 135 22.21 12.80 15.38
C LEU A 135 21.79 11.55 16.15
N VAL A 136 21.43 10.49 15.41
CA VAL A 136 21.06 9.19 15.99
C VAL A 136 22.21 8.60 16.82
N SER A 137 23.45 8.71 16.33
CA SER A 137 24.63 8.17 17.04
C SER A 137 24.89 8.93 18.35
N LYS A 138 24.86 10.27 18.31
CA LYS A 138 25.01 11.12 19.50
C LYS A 138 23.96 10.83 20.56
N ALA A 139 22.72 10.57 20.13
CA ALA A 139 21.62 10.21 21.01
C ALA A 139 21.61 8.72 21.42
N LYS A 140 22.56 7.90 20.93
CA LYS A 140 22.62 6.44 21.14
C LYS A 140 21.33 5.72 20.75
N LEU A 141 20.64 6.22 19.74
CA LEU A 141 19.40 5.64 19.22
C LEU A 141 19.70 4.54 18.20
N SER A 142 18.83 3.55 18.14
CA SER A 142 18.86 2.54 17.08
C SER A 142 18.07 3.04 15.86
N VAL A 143 18.42 2.51 14.69
CA VAL A 143 17.76 2.80 13.42
C VAL A 143 17.35 1.52 12.71
N TRP A 144 16.24 1.61 11.98
CA TRP A 144 15.76 0.55 11.10
C TRP A 144 16.24 0.76 9.67
N ILE A 145 16.67 -0.32 9.05
CA ILE A 145 17.12 -0.38 7.67
C ILE A 145 16.26 -1.43 6.97
N ASN A 146 15.51 -1.01 5.95
CA ASN A 146 14.76 -1.93 5.11
C ASN A 146 15.66 -2.45 3.99
N ILE A 147 15.82 -3.76 3.94
CA ILE A 147 16.55 -4.46 2.87
C ILE A 147 15.55 -4.92 1.80
N GLY A 148 14.34 -5.29 2.20
CA GLY A 148 13.30 -5.80 1.31
C GLY A 148 13.35 -7.32 1.14
N PHE A 149 12.77 -7.83 0.05
CA PHE A 149 12.78 -9.26 -0.26
C PHE A 149 14.09 -9.67 -0.92
N GLY A 150 14.56 -10.87 -0.58
CA GLY A 150 15.80 -11.45 -1.09
C GLY A 150 16.61 -12.12 0.00
N ASP A 151 17.86 -12.41 -0.33
CA ASP A 151 18.78 -13.15 0.50
C ASP A 151 19.97 -12.24 0.84
N ILE A 152 20.32 -12.15 2.12
CA ILE A 152 21.52 -11.44 2.58
C ILE A 152 22.29 -12.27 3.59
N THR A 153 23.60 -12.09 3.60
CA THR A 153 24.46 -12.55 4.69
C THR A 153 24.94 -11.33 5.45
N ILE A 154 24.77 -11.34 6.77
CA ILE A 154 25.26 -10.28 7.65
C ILE A 154 26.27 -10.84 8.63
N PHE A 155 27.31 -10.06 8.87
CA PHE A 155 28.20 -10.23 10.00
C PHE A 155 27.88 -9.12 10.99
N SER A 156 27.37 -9.51 12.15
CA SER A 156 26.81 -8.62 13.18
C SER A 156 27.68 -7.41 13.55
N ASN A 157 29.02 -7.50 13.40
CA ASN A 157 29.98 -6.47 13.79
C ASN A 157 30.78 -5.86 12.63
N SER A 158 30.69 -6.38 11.40
CA SER A 158 31.54 -5.94 10.28
C SER A 158 30.75 -5.47 9.07
N THR A 159 29.52 -5.95 8.87
CA THR A 159 28.68 -5.48 7.77
C THR A 159 28.13 -4.10 8.11
N SER A 160 28.40 -3.11 7.25
CA SER A 160 27.92 -1.74 7.43
C SER A 160 26.79 -1.44 6.45
N PHE A 161 25.74 -0.81 6.98
CA PHE A 161 24.58 -0.39 6.21
C PHE A 161 24.40 1.13 6.25
N SER A 162 23.73 1.65 5.22
CA SER A 162 23.38 3.06 5.10
C SER A 162 22.45 3.50 6.23
N CYS A 163 22.93 4.41 7.08
CA CYS A 163 22.14 5.02 8.13
C CYS A 163 21.02 5.87 7.50
N PRO A 164 19.75 5.71 7.90
CA PRO A 164 18.66 6.52 7.36
C PRO A 164 18.78 8.01 7.72
N ASP A 165 19.46 8.34 8.82
CA ASP A 165 19.68 9.72 9.28
C ASP A 165 20.82 10.41 8.49
N CYS A 166 22.07 9.94 8.65
CA CYS A 166 23.22 10.57 8.01
C CYS A 166 23.54 10.08 6.60
N LYS A 167 22.80 9.09 6.07
CA LYS A 167 22.95 8.47 4.73
C LYS A 167 24.31 7.80 4.44
N LYS A 168 25.21 7.75 5.43
CA LYS A 168 26.51 7.07 5.32
C LYS A 168 26.39 5.60 5.71
N SER A 169 27.22 4.74 5.13
CA SER A 169 27.31 3.32 5.50
C SER A 169 28.04 3.15 6.83
N THR A 170 27.32 3.41 7.91
CA THR A 170 27.87 3.57 9.27
C THR A 170 27.06 2.82 10.32
N VAL A 171 26.01 2.09 9.92
CA VAL A 171 25.30 1.19 10.83
C VAL A 171 26.00 -0.16 10.79
N ASN A 172 26.86 -0.42 11.77
CA ASN A 172 27.76 -1.58 11.79
C ASN A 172 27.48 -2.57 12.94
N LEU A 173 26.62 -2.20 13.89
CA LEU A 173 26.19 -3.06 14.98
C LEU A 173 24.72 -3.40 14.79
N ILE A 174 24.45 -4.57 14.22
CA ILE A 174 23.08 -5.08 14.04
C ILE A 174 22.70 -5.91 15.27
N VAL A 175 21.56 -5.55 15.88
CA VAL A 175 21.08 -6.19 17.11
C VAL A 175 19.78 -6.96 16.92
N ARG A 176 19.06 -6.71 15.82
CA ARG A 176 17.77 -7.36 15.54
C ARG A 176 17.53 -7.47 14.03
N ALA A 177 16.93 -8.57 13.63
CA ALA A 177 16.32 -8.75 12.31
C ALA A 177 14.81 -8.91 12.48
N LEU A 178 14.03 -8.20 11.67
CA LEU A 178 12.58 -8.27 11.62
C LEU A 178 12.17 -8.64 10.20
N PHE A 179 11.46 -9.75 10.09
CA PHE A 179 10.80 -10.19 8.86
C PHE A 179 9.35 -9.75 8.92
N TYR A 180 8.84 -9.19 7.84
CA TYR A 180 7.46 -8.73 7.78
C TYR A 180 6.85 -9.06 6.43
N ASN A 181 5.61 -9.53 6.43
CA ASN A 181 4.87 -9.93 5.24
C ASN A 181 5.71 -10.81 4.30
N SER A 182 6.46 -11.75 4.88
CA SER A 182 7.39 -12.60 4.13
C SER A 182 7.38 -14.02 4.67
N GLU A 183 7.53 -14.98 3.76
CA GLU A 183 8.04 -16.30 4.13
C GLU A 183 9.55 -16.17 4.28
N HIS A 184 10.10 -16.53 5.44
CA HIS A 184 11.48 -16.25 5.75
C HIS A 184 12.23 -17.41 6.37
N SER A 185 13.56 -17.30 6.28
CA SER A 185 14.48 -18.13 7.05
C SER A 185 15.62 -17.32 7.62
N ILE A 186 16.09 -17.76 8.78
CA ILE A 186 17.28 -17.23 9.45
C ILE A 186 18.14 -18.37 9.96
N CYS A 187 19.44 -18.32 9.65
CA CYS A 187 20.43 -19.29 10.09
C CYS A 187 21.64 -18.56 10.68
N ALA A 188 22.04 -18.87 11.91
CA ALA A 188 23.29 -18.35 12.48
C ALA A 188 24.46 -19.28 12.14
N SER A 189 25.67 -18.71 12.05
CA SER A 189 26.89 -19.50 11.95
C SER A 189 27.05 -20.42 13.18
N GLY A 190 26.92 -21.72 12.95
CA GLY A 190 27.01 -22.75 14.00
C GLY A 190 25.70 -23.50 14.25
N ASP A 191 24.58 -23.02 13.73
CA ASP A 191 23.31 -23.74 13.78
C ASP A 191 23.26 -24.79 12.67
N SER A 192 22.75 -25.98 12.98
CA SER A 192 22.62 -27.08 12.00
C SER A 192 21.38 -26.98 11.13
N MET A 193 20.36 -26.21 11.55
CA MET A 193 19.11 -26.03 10.81
C MET A 193 18.61 -24.59 10.89
N PRO A 194 18.20 -23.98 9.75
CA PRO A 194 17.59 -22.66 9.74
C PRO A 194 16.22 -22.68 10.43
N VAL A 195 15.88 -21.57 11.09
CA VAL A 195 14.50 -21.33 11.52
C VAL A 195 13.72 -20.84 10.30
N ASN A 196 12.69 -21.60 9.92
CA ASN A 196 11.78 -21.26 8.83
C ASN A 196 10.41 -20.91 9.41
N ASP A 197 9.83 -19.81 8.94
CA ASP A 197 8.51 -19.33 9.39
C ASP A 197 7.85 -18.50 8.28
N ASN A 198 6.53 -18.37 8.34
CA ASN A 198 5.70 -17.62 7.39
C ASN A 198 4.68 -16.71 8.08
N ASN A 199 4.84 -16.52 9.39
CA ASN A 199 4.09 -15.54 10.16
C ASN A 199 4.23 -14.14 9.58
N TYR A 200 3.16 -13.34 9.72
CA TYR A 200 3.12 -11.97 9.21
C TYR A 200 4.27 -11.08 9.71
N GLN A 201 4.73 -11.30 10.95
CA GLN A 201 5.81 -10.54 11.54
C GLN A 201 6.62 -11.40 12.52
N CYS A 202 7.92 -11.54 12.27
CA CYS A 202 8.84 -12.26 13.15
C CYS A 202 10.10 -11.46 13.46
N SER A 203 10.45 -11.40 14.75
CA SER A 203 11.61 -10.63 15.26
C SER A 203 12.63 -11.57 15.88
N TYR A 204 13.88 -11.47 15.44
CA TYR A 204 15.01 -12.25 15.94
C TYR A 204 16.09 -11.35 16.50
N ALA A 205 16.60 -11.69 17.68
CA ALA A 205 17.77 -11.04 18.25
C ALA A 205 19.04 -11.53 17.54
N ILE A 206 19.88 -10.60 17.10
CA ILE A 206 21.15 -10.89 16.43
C ILE A 206 22.27 -10.80 17.48
N LYS A 207 23.00 -11.90 17.66
CA LYS A 207 24.10 -11.96 18.62
C LYS A 207 25.36 -11.36 18.00
N PRO A 208 26.09 -10.49 18.71
CA PRO A 208 27.37 -9.98 18.26
C PRO A 208 28.38 -11.10 18.02
N GLY A 209 29.23 -10.95 17.00
CA GLY A 209 30.30 -11.89 16.66
C GLY A 209 29.88 -13.10 15.82
N LEU A 210 28.59 -13.29 15.56
CA LEU A 210 28.09 -14.32 14.64
C LEU A 210 27.79 -13.74 13.25
N SER A 211 27.81 -14.61 12.25
CA SER A 211 27.22 -14.33 10.94
C SER A 211 25.84 -14.97 10.83
N TYR A 212 24.99 -14.35 10.03
CA TYR A 212 23.63 -14.81 9.79
C TYR A 212 23.32 -14.81 8.30
N GLU A 213 22.72 -15.88 7.82
CA GLU A 213 22.06 -15.94 6.52
C GLU A 213 20.57 -15.67 6.73
N LEU A 214 20.06 -14.63 6.07
CA LEU A 214 18.68 -14.18 6.16
C LEU A 214 18.05 -14.26 4.77
N LYS A 215 16.87 -14.88 4.68
CA LYS A 215 16.09 -14.97 3.44
C LYS A 215 14.68 -14.50 3.68
N ALA A 216 14.14 -13.67 2.79
CA ALA A 216 12.74 -13.27 2.82
C ALA A 216 12.15 -13.31 1.42
N ASN A 217 11.14 -14.16 1.24
CA ASN A 217 10.36 -14.28 0.03
C ASN A 217 8.99 -13.63 0.21
N LYS A 218 8.41 -13.15 -0.89
CA LYS A 218 7.01 -12.71 -0.87
C LYS A 218 6.13 -13.88 -0.44
N ILE A 219 5.16 -13.62 0.45
CA ILE A 219 4.16 -14.62 0.82
C ILE A 219 3.42 -15.05 -0.44
N ARG A 220 3.27 -16.37 -0.61
CA ARG A 220 2.49 -16.96 -1.71
C ARG A 220 1.30 -17.74 -1.14
N GLN A 221 0.23 -17.79 -1.92
CA GLN A 221 -0.89 -18.66 -1.59
C GLN A 221 -0.48 -20.12 -1.86
N HIS A 222 -0.31 -20.91 -0.79
CA HIS A 222 0.04 -22.34 -0.89
C HIS A 222 -1.15 -23.26 -1.16
N ALA A 223 -2.25 -22.73 -1.66
CA ALA A 223 -3.42 -23.52 -2.01
C ALA A 223 -3.23 -24.15 -3.40
N LYS A 224 -3.55 -25.44 -3.53
CA LYS A 224 -3.40 -26.16 -4.80
C LYS A 224 -4.43 -25.73 -5.84
N ASN A 225 -5.60 -25.33 -5.39
CA ASN A 225 -6.73 -24.81 -6.15
C ASN A 225 -7.69 -24.06 -5.21
N ILE A 226 -8.76 -23.50 -5.76
CA ILE A 226 -9.75 -22.73 -5.00
C ILE A 226 -10.53 -23.61 -3.99
N GLU A 227 -10.77 -24.88 -4.32
CA GLU A 227 -11.43 -25.82 -3.41
C GLU A 227 -10.60 -26.12 -2.17
N ASP A 228 -9.29 -26.32 -2.33
CA ASP A 228 -8.34 -26.48 -1.23
C ASP A 228 -8.27 -25.21 -0.36
N LEU A 229 -8.29 -24.02 -0.98
CA LEU A 229 -8.36 -22.76 -0.23
C LEU A 229 -9.65 -22.68 0.59
N ARG A 230 -10.80 -23.02 -0.01
CA ARG A 230 -12.10 -23.03 0.66
C ARG A 230 -12.09 -23.99 1.85
N GLU A 231 -11.64 -25.23 1.64
CA GLU A 231 -11.58 -26.24 2.70
C GLU A 231 -10.66 -25.83 3.86
N ARG A 232 -9.49 -25.24 3.57
CA ARG A 232 -8.59 -24.72 4.60
C ARG A 232 -9.22 -23.57 5.38
N SER A 233 -9.92 -22.68 4.69
CA SER A 233 -10.61 -21.54 5.31
C SER A 233 -11.75 -22.01 6.22
N GLU A 234 -12.56 -22.97 5.76
CA GLU A 234 -13.63 -23.59 6.56
C GLU A 234 -13.06 -24.29 7.79
N ARG A 235 -11.95 -25.03 7.66
CA ARG A 235 -11.28 -25.66 8.81
C ARG A 235 -10.77 -24.63 9.82
N ALA A 236 -10.12 -23.56 9.34
CA ALA A 236 -9.61 -22.50 10.21
C ALA A 236 -10.74 -21.78 10.97
N MET A 237 -11.88 -21.52 10.32
CA MET A 237 -13.06 -20.93 10.97
C MET A 237 -13.72 -21.86 12.00
N ASN A 238 -13.61 -23.17 11.80
CA ASN A 238 -14.13 -24.17 12.74
C ASN A 238 -13.14 -24.50 13.86
N ASP A 239 -11.97 -23.87 13.88
CA ASP A 239 -10.99 -24.03 14.95
C ASP A 239 -11.58 -23.65 16.31
N VAL A 240 -11.21 -24.40 17.34
CA VAL A 240 -11.74 -24.22 18.69
C VAL A 240 -11.39 -22.85 19.27
N GLU A 241 -10.20 -22.32 18.98
CA GLU A 241 -9.76 -21.02 19.49
C GLU A 241 -10.56 -19.89 18.84
N ILE A 242 -10.78 -19.96 17.53
CA ILE A 242 -11.62 -19.01 16.79
C ILE A 242 -13.06 -19.06 17.30
N ARG A 243 -13.63 -20.25 17.48
CA ARG A 243 -14.98 -20.40 18.03
C ARG A 243 -15.10 -19.85 19.45
N ASN A 244 -14.11 -20.08 20.31
CA ASN A 244 -14.08 -19.54 21.66
C ASN A 244 -14.00 -18.01 21.64
N LEU A 245 -13.16 -17.44 20.77
CA LEU A 245 -13.04 -16.00 20.58
C LEU A 245 -14.38 -15.40 20.13
N VAL A 246 -15.03 -15.99 19.13
CA VAL A 246 -16.36 -15.55 18.65
C VAL A 246 -17.38 -15.61 19.79
N THR A 247 -17.40 -16.68 20.56
CA THR A 247 -18.30 -16.83 21.72
C THR A 247 -18.06 -15.75 22.77
N GLU A 248 -16.80 -15.40 23.02
CA GLU A 248 -16.44 -14.34 23.96
C GLU A 248 -16.89 -12.97 23.45
N LEU A 249 -16.67 -12.65 22.18
CA LEU A 249 -17.09 -11.40 21.56
C LEU A 249 -18.62 -11.23 21.57
N GLN A 250 -19.36 -12.33 21.37
CA GLN A 250 -20.83 -12.33 21.47
C GLN A 250 -21.35 -11.95 22.86
N LYS A 251 -20.61 -12.22 23.94
CA LYS A 251 -20.99 -11.76 25.29
C LYS A 251 -21.02 -10.24 25.41
N TYR A 252 -20.28 -9.55 24.54
CA TYR A 252 -20.23 -8.09 24.46
C TYR A 252 -21.12 -7.53 23.35
N GLU A 253 -22.03 -8.35 22.80
CA GLU A 253 -22.94 -7.98 21.71
C GLU A 253 -22.20 -7.51 20.43
N ILE A 254 -20.96 -7.98 20.23
CA ILE A 254 -20.18 -7.75 19.01
C ILE A 254 -20.47 -8.91 18.06
N THR A 255 -21.20 -8.63 16.99
CA THR A 255 -21.61 -9.57 15.93
C THR A 255 -20.99 -9.24 14.59
#